data_AF-A0A182ZZW2-F1
#
_entry.id   AF-A0A182ZZW2-F1
#
_cell.length_a   1.000
_cell.length_b   1.000
_cell.length_c   1.000
_cell.angle_alpha   90.00
_cell.angle_beta   90.00
_cell.angle_gamma   90.00
#
_symmetry.space_group_name_H-M   'P 1'
#
loop_
_entity.id
_entity.type
_entity.pdbx_description
1 polymer ?
#
loop_
_entity_poly.entity_id
_entity_poly.type
_entity_poly.pdbx_seq_one_letter_code
_entity_poly.pdbx_strand_id
1 'polypeptide(L)'
;MAGSSYFAKRLWALWPSSRLVNLVLMYQDGSVYTRRTTVPPTAVNTVLKPLHEELGHADQKKLAEVAKQHFWWMHMRRDVALLCN
;
A
#
# COMPACT_ATOMS: atom_id res chain seq x y z
N MET A 1 -17.34 13.97 15.29
CA MET A 1 -15.91 13.63 15.51
C MET A 1 -15.04 14.64 14.78
N ALA A 2 -14.57 15.67 15.49
CA ALA A 2 -13.47 16.51 15.02
C ALA A 2 -12.18 15.66 14.99
N GLY A 3 -11.34 15.81 13.96
CA GLY A 3 -9.92 15.40 14.07
C GLY A 3 -9.47 14.04 13.53
N SER A 4 -10.19 13.37 12.63
CA SER A 4 -9.63 12.21 11.92
C SER A 4 -8.84 12.66 10.69
N SER A 5 -7.55 12.29 10.61
CA SER A 5 -6.69 12.58 9.45
C SER A 5 -7.30 12.01 8.16
N TYR A 6 -6.93 12.55 6.99
CA TYR A 6 -7.37 11.98 5.70
C TYR A 6 -7.10 10.47 5.61
N PHE A 7 -5.94 10.05 6.13
CA PHE A 7 -5.57 8.65 6.23
C PHE A 7 -6.52 7.86 7.13
N ALA A 8 -6.83 8.35 8.33
CA ALA A 8 -7.75 7.65 9.20
C ALA A 8 -9.15 7.55 8.57
N LYS A 9 -9.69 8.61 7.97
CA LYS A 9 -10.98 8.58 7.26
C LYS A 9 -11.03 7.52 6.16
N ARG A 10 -9.99 7.45 5.33
CA ARG A 10 -9.95 6.53 4.19
C ARG A 10 -9.64 5.10 4.64
N LEU A 11 -8.93 4.89 5.74
CA LEU A 11 -8.82 3.57 6.36
C LEU A 11 -10.16 3.09 6.92
N TRP A 12 -10.90 3.96 7.61
CA TRP A 12 -12.24 3.65 8.12
C TRP A 12 -13.21 3.24 7.01
N ALA A 13 -13.17 3.91 5.85
CA ALA A 13 -13.99 3.54 4.70
C ALA A 13 -13.71 2.12 4.18
N LEU A 14 -12.47 1.63 4.34
CA LEU A 14 -12.04 0.32 3.87
C LEU A 14 -12.16 -0.78 4.93
N TRP A 15 -12.51 -0.39 6.17
CA TRP A 15 -12.64 -1.28 7.32
C TRP A 15 -13.50 -2.54 7.08
N PRO A 16 -14.64 -2.49 6.37
CA PRO A 16 -15.45 -3.69 6.10
C PRO A 16 -14.65 -4.78 5.35
N SER A 17 -13.71 -4.35 4.51
CA SER A 17 -12.84 -5.18 3.68
C SER A 17 -11.47 -5.43 4.30
N SER A 18 -11.26 -5.01 5.56
CA SER A 18 -10.02 -5.21 6.29
C SER A 18 -10.09 -6.37 7.25
N ARG A 19 -8.96 -7.05 7.47
CA ARG A 19 -8.80 -8.11 8.47
C ARG A 19 -7.49 -7.89 9.20
N LEU A 20 -7.52 -7.95 10.53
CA LEU A 20 -6.29 -7.98 11.32
C LEU A 20 -5.83 -9.44 11.42
N VAL A 21 -4.68 -9.76 10.85
CA VAL A 21 -4.09 -11.11 10.85
C VAL A 21 -2.67 -11.00 11.39
N ASN A 22 -2.36 -11.69 12.48
CA ASN A 22 -1.04 -11.64 13.12
C ASN A 22 -0.54 -10.20 13.38
N LEU A 23 -1.45 -9.33 13.86
CA LEU A 23 -1.21 -7.89 14.09
C LEU A 23 -0.91 -7.06 12.82
N VAL A 24 -1.02 -7.65 11.64
CA VAL A 24 -0.90 -6.97 10.35
C VAL A 24 -2.28 -6.71 9.78
N LEU A 25 -2.56 -5.45 9.43
CA LEU A 25 -3.82 -5.09 8.80
C LEU A 25 -3.77 -5.48 7.32
N MET A 26 -4.61 -6.43 6.92
CA MET A 26 -4.75 -6.88 5.55
C MET A 26 -5.97 -6.24 4.90
N TYR A 27 -5.82 -5.77 3.67
CA TYR A 27 -6.89 -5.29 2.82
C TYR A 27 -7.24 -6.34 1.77
N GLN A 28 -8.53 -6.63 1.61
CA GLN A 28 -9.02 -7.53 0.57
C GLN A 28 -9.98 -6.80 -0.37
N ASP A 29 -9.57 -6.64 -1.62
CA ASP A 29 -10.36 -5.95 -2.64
C ASP A 29 -11.28 -6.97 -3.33
N GLY A 30 -12.51 -7.15 -2.82
CA GLY A 30 -13.48 -8.07 -3.43
C GLY A 30 -13.02 -9.55 -3.51
N SER A 31 -13.70 -10.34 -4.33
CA SER A 31 -13.50 -11.80 -4.42
C SER A 31 -12.31 -12.23 -5.30
N VAL A 32 -11.73 -11.33 -6.09
CA VAL A 32 -10.77 -11.67 -7.17
C VAL A 32 -9.33 -11.25 -6.85
N TYR A 33 -9.09 -10.36 -5.89
CA TYR A 33 -7.73 -9.93 -5.54
C TYR A 33 -7.18 -10.65 -4.30
N THR A 34 -5.89 -10.99 -4.35
CA THR A 34 -5.07 -11.48 -3.24
C THR A 34 -5.11 -10.50 -2.06
N ARG A 35 -5.05 -11.03 -0.83
CA ARG A 35 -4.93 -10.22 0.39
C ARG A 35 -3.66 -9.38 0.31
N ARG A 36 -3.79 -8.06 0.51
CA ARG A 36 -2.69 -7.11 0.49
C ARG A 36 -2.36 -6.65 1.90
N THR A 37 -1.08 -6.56 2.21
CA THR A 37 -0.61 -5.96 3.47
C THR A 37 -0.80 -4.45 3.42
N THR A 38 -1.51 -3.90 4.40
CA THR A 38 -1.65 -2.45 4.55
C THR A 38 -0.34 -1.87 5.06
N VAL A 39 0.25 -0.95 4.30
CA VAL A 39 1.50 -0.28 4.67
C VAL A 39 1.15 1.10 5.24
N PRO A 40 1.54 1.40 6.50
CA PRO A 40 1.35 2.74 7.05
C PRO A 40 2.27 3.75 6.35
N PRO A 41 1.90 5.05 6.28
CA PRO A 41 2.67 6.07 5.58
C PRO A 41 4.15 6.13 6.00
N THR A 42 4.43 5.87 7.28
CA THR A 42 5.78 5.86 7.85
C THR A 42 6.66 4.71 7.36
N ALA A 43 6.06 3.61 6.88
CA ALA A 43 6.77 2.43 6.41
C ALA A 43 6.82 2.31 4.87
N VAL A 44 6.19 3.23 4.13
CA VAL A 44 6.15 3.20 2.66
C VAL A 44 7.54 3.13 2.06
N ASN A 45 8.45 4.01 2.49
CA ASN A 45 9.83 4.01 1.98
C ASN A 45 10.62 2.74 2.35
N THR A 46 10.36 2.16 3.52
CA THR A 46 10.98 0.91 3.97
C THR A 46 10.59 -0.28 3.11
N VAL A 47 9.39 -0.26 2.53
CA VAL A 47 8.91 -1.32 1.62
C VAL A 47 9.28 -1.00 0.17
N LEU A 48 9.12 0.25 -0.25
CA LEU A 48 9.19 0.63 -1.66
C LEU A 48 10.62 0.69 -2.19
N LYS A 49 11.59 1.15 -1.38
CA LYS A 49 12.99 1.24 -1.81
C LYS A 49 13.62 -0.13 -2.08
N PRO A 50 13.58 -1.10 -1.14
CA PRO A 50 14.12 -2.43 -1.40
C PRO A 50 13.43 -3.11 -2.57
N LEU A 51 12.10 -2.95 -2.69
CA LEU A 51 11.36 -3.51 -3.82
C LEU A 51 11.82 -2.93 -5.17
N HIS A 52 12.16 -1.64 -5.22
CA HIS A 52 12.67 -1.01 -6.43
C HIS A 52 14.07 -1.53 -6.80
N GLU A 53 14.94 -1.71 -5.80
CA GLU A 53 16.28 -2.29 -5.95
C GLU A 53 16.22 -3.75 -6.40
N GLU A 54 15.41 -4.58 -5.74
CA GLU A 54 15.19 -6.00 -6.06
C GLU A 54 14.63 -6.21 -7.47
N LEU A 55 13.84 -5.26 -7.98
CA LEU A 55 13.31 -5.29 -9.35
C LEU A 55 14.29 -4.73 -10.39
N GLY A 56 15.51 -4.36 -9.99
CA GLY A 56 16.55 -3.82 -10.85
C GLY A 56 16.26 -2.39 -11.32
N HIS A 57 15.86 -1.52 -10.38
CA HIS A 57 15.44 -0.15 -10.66
C HIS A 57 14.34 -0.05 -11.73
N ALA A 58 13.35 -0.94 -11.63
CA ALA A 58 12.24 -1.01 -12.56
C ALA A 58 11.52 0.34 -12.75
N ASP A 59 10.91 0.52 -13.92
CA ASP A 59 10.08 1.68 -14.20
C ASP A 59 8.86 1.77 -13.27
N GLN A 60 8.24 2.96 -13.24
CA GLN A 60 7.09 3.25 -12.40
C GLN A 60 5.95 2.24 -12.58
N LYS A 61 5.71 1.78 -13.83
CA LYS A 61 4.60 0.89 -14.13
C LYS A 61 4.86 -0.49 -13.54
N LYS A 62 6.04 -1.06 -13.77
CA LYS A 62 6.42 -2.38 -13.27
C LYS A 62 6.49 -2.38 -11.75
N LEU A 63 7.08 -1.34 -11.13
CA LEU A 63 7.13 -1.22 -9.67
C LEU A 63 5.72 -1.14 -9.06
N ALA A 64 4.83 -0.33 -9.64
CA ALA A 64 3.45 -0.21 -9.15
C ALA A 64 2.65 -1.52 -9.27
N GLU A 65 2.79 -2.25 -10.38
CA GLU A 65 2.08 -3.52 -10.58
C GLU A 65 2.52 -4.58 -9.56
N VAL A 66 3.83 -4.74 -9.36
CA VAL A 66 4.35 -5.68 -8.34
C VAL A 66 3.93 -5.24 -6.94
N ALA A 67 4.09 -3.95 -6.60
CA ALA A 67 3.69 -3.44 -5.28
C ALA A 67 2.20 -3.68 -5.00
N LYS A 68 1.33 -3.46 -5.99
CA LYS A 68 -0.12 -3.68 -5.87
C LYS A 68 -0.50 -5.15 -5.70
N GLN A 69 0.36 -6.11 -6.06
CA GLN A 69 0.06 -7.52 -5.83
C GLN A 69 0.17 -7.91 -4.34
N HIS A 70 1.05 -7.24 -3.59
CA HIS A 70 1.40 -7.62 -2.22
C HIS A 70 0.95 -6.61 -1.16
N PHE A 71 0.86 -5.35 -1.54
CA PHE A 71 0.71 -4.25 -0.60
C PHE A 71 -0.44 -3.34 -0.97
N TRP A 72 -0.94 -2.62 0.03
CA TRP A 72 -1.89 -1.56 -0.14
C TRP A 72 -1.50 -0.37 0.74
N TRP A 73 -1.44 0.82 0.18
CA TRP A 73 -1.32 2.06 0.95
C TRP A 73 -1.89 3.24 0.17
N MET A 74 -2.10 4.34 0.87
CA MET A 74 -2.59 5.56 0.24
C MET A 74 -1.52 6.22 -0.59
N HIS A 75 -1.89 6.73 -1.76
CA HIS A 75 -0.98 7.45 -2.65
C HIS A 75 0.13 6.61 -3.29
N MET A 76 0.01 5.26 -3.32
CA MET A 76 0.94 4.34 -4.00
C MET A 76 1.48 4.85 -5.35
N ARG A 77 0.61 5.27 -6.27
CA ARG A 77 1.06 5.79 -7.58
C ARG A 77 1.95 7.02 -7.47
N ARG A 78 1.67 7.92 -6.52
CA ARG A 78 2.47 9.12 -6.27
C ARG A 78 3.83 8.74 -5.69
N ASP A 79 3.86 7.86 -4.70
CA ASP A 79 5.11 7.47 -4.04
C ASP A 79 6.03 6.70 -4.99
N VAL A 80 5.46 5.82 -5.83
CA VAL A 80 6.18 5.14 -6.91
C VAL A 80 6.77 6.16 -7.89
N ALA A 81 5.98 7.14 -8.33
CA ALA A 81 6.47 8.17 -9.25
C ALA A 81 7.59 9.03 -8.63
N LEU A 82 7.50 9.33 -7.33
CA LEU A 82 8.53 10.08 -6.61
C LEU A 82 9.83 9.29 -6.43
N LEU A 83 9.77 7.97 -6.32
CA LEU A 83 10.97 7.14 -6.16
C LEU A 83 11.70 6.89 -7.49
N CYS A 84 10.96 6.74 -8.59
CA CYS A 84 11.55 6.44 -9.90
C CYS A 84 11.98 7.69 -10.70
N ASN A 85 11.64 8.89 -10.22
CA ASN A 85 12.16 10.15 -10.77
C ASN A 85 13.58 10.41 -10.28
#